data_AF-A0A8T3M9Y0-F1
#
_entry.id   AF-A0A8T3M9Y0-F1
#
_cell.length_a   1.000
_cell.length_b   1.000
_cell.length_c   1.000
_cell.angle_alpha   90.00
_cell.angle_beta   90.00
_cell.angle_gamma   90.00
#
_symmetry.space_group_name_H-M   'P 1'
#
loop_
_entity.id
_entity.type
_entity.pdbx_description
1 polymer ?
#
loop_
_entity_poly.entity_id
_entity_poly.type
_entity_poly.pdbx_seq_one_letter_code
_entity_poly.pdbx_strand_id
1 'polypeptide(L)'
;MPLVSRVRDLPPSVHAIGDGTAAPGPPGVLLHPGGPTFLLDNLDPQRPTSVGARALAPAPPGRALALDAAQLTRLLQRVSGRPGRWSAPSFVREVDLVRSHLRPIRSHASLAASFGREAFHGRAAPGSPQAFAGSAVRVAYALRWLELTDEAIRPVWRELIACRAP
;
A
#
# COMPACT_ATOMS: atom_id res chain seq x y z
N MET A 1 7.98 -43.87 -17.87
CA MET A 1 8.89 -43.37 -18.93
C MET A 1 9.74 -42.24 -18.33
N PRO A 2 11.01 -42.49 -17.92
CA PRO A 2 11.90 -41.46 -17.39
C PRO A 2 12.91 -40.98 -18.45
N LEU A 3 13.14 -39.68 -18.55
CA LEU A 3 14.26 -39.04 -19.28
C LEU A 3 14.62 -37.78 -18.46
N VAL A 4 15.58 -37.85 -17.54
CA VAL A 4 17.02 -37.53 -17.71
C VAL A 4 17.29 -36.08 -18.13
N SER A 5 17.59 -35.26 -17.11
CA SER A 5 18.80 -34.43 -16.93
C SER A 5 19.52 -33.85 -18.16
N ARG A 6 19.79 -32.54 -18.13
CA ARG A 6 21.07 -31.95 -18.59
C ARG A 6 21.33 -30.58 -17.95
N VAL A 7 22.26 -30.60 -16.98
CA VAL A 7 23.16 -29.51 -16.59
C VAL A 7 24.14 -29.22 -17.74
N ARG A 8 24.56 -27.95 -17.89
CA ARG A 8 25.81 -27.41 -18.48
C ARG A 8 25.57 -25.94 -18.82
N ASP A 9 26.47 -24.97 -18.70
CA ASP A 9 27.78 -24.79 -18.09
C ASP A 9 28.03 -23.27 -18.28
N LEU A 10 28.49 -22.56 -17.25
CA LEU A 10 29.19 -21.28 -17.42
C LEU A 10 30.66 -21.63 -17.73
N PRO A 11 31.46 -20.80 -18.44
CA PRO A 11 32.30 -19.83 -17.71
C PRO A 11 32.70 -18.59 -18.59
N PRO A 12 33.82 -17.85 -18.38
CA PRO A 12 33.79 -16.48 -17.84
C PRO A 12 34.65 -15.49 -18.67
N SER A 13 35.03 -14.34 -18.08
CA SER A 13 36.21 -13.46 -18.39
C SER A 13 35.88 -12.14 -19.11
N VAL A 14 36.52 -10.97 -18.91
CA VAL A 14 37.66 -10.50 -18.08
C VAL A 14 37.78 -8.95 -18.21
N HIS A 15 38.30 -8.31 -17.15
CA HIS A 15 38.99 -7.00 -16.94
C HIS A 15 39.03 -5.84 -17.96
N ALA A 16 38.93 -4.61 -17.40
CA ALA A 16 39.92 -3.51 -17.45
C ALA A 16 39.42 -2.37 -16.51
N ILE A 17 39.97 -2.04 -15.34
CA ILE A 17 41.24 -1.35 -14.97
C ILE A 17 41.57 -0.13 -15.82
N GLY A 18 41.53 1.05 -15.18
CA GLY A 18 42.08 2.32 -15.64
C GLY A 18 42.18 3.31 -14.48
N ASP A 19 43.30 3.26 -13.76
CA ASP A 19 43.81 4.32 -12.86
C ASP A 19 44.68 5.29 -13.67
N GLY A 20 44.65 6.59 -13.38
CA GLY A 20 45.57 7.55 -14.02
C GLY A 20 45.26 9.03 -13.78
N THR A 21 45.89 9.58 -12.77
CA THR A 21 45.89 10.95 -12.18
C THR A 21 46.48 12.05 -13.08
N ALA A 22 45.94 13.29 -13.02
CA ALA A 22 46.71 14.56 -13.04
C ALA A 22 45.84 15.84 -12.80
N ALA A 23 46.13 16.58 -11.74
CA ALA A 23 45.88 18.04 -11.57
C ALA A 23 47.14 18.82 -12.06
N PRO A 24 47.27 20.18 -12.08
CA PRO A 24 46.50 21.24 -11.39
C PRO A 24 46.25 22.56 -12.18
N GLY A 25 45.44 23.48 -11.60
CA GLY A 25 45.50 24.93 -11.92
C GLY A 25 44.29 25.76 -11.45
N PRO A 26 44.51 26.83 -10.68
CA PRO A 26 43.79 28.10 -10.89
C PRO A 26 44.78 29.29 -10.97
N PRO A 27 44.43 30.41 -11.62
CA PRO A 27 43.85 31.53 -10.85
C PRO A 27 42.85 32.44 -11.58
N GLY A 28 41.90 33.00 -10.81
CA GLY A 28 41.51 34.42 -10.88
C GLY A 28 40.32 34.81 -11.76
N VAL A 29 39.15 35.07 -11.13
CA VAL A 29 38.18 36.10 -11.59
C VAL A 29 37.47 36.77 -10.39
N LEU A 30 37.89 38.01 -10.13
CA LEU A 30 37.16 39.23 -9.70
C LEU A 30 35.94 39.15 -8.74
N LEU A 31 36.11 39.81 -7.59
CA LEU A 31 35.04 40.36 -6.73
C LEU A 31 34.32 41.53 -7.41
N HIS A 32 33.00 41.58 -7.29
CA HIS A 32 32.20 42.82 -7.33
C HIS A 32 31.25 42.89 -6.11
N PRO A 33 31.18 44.02 -5.39
CA PRO A 33 30.17 44.29 -4.38
C PRO A 33 29.03 45.17 -4.94
N GLY A 34 27.78 44.79 -4.70
CA GLY A 34 26.60 45.61 -5.02
C GLY A 34 25.38 45.11 -4.27
N GLY A 35 24.87 45.91 -3.31
CA GLY A 35 23.92 45.49 -2.28
C GLY A 35 22.44 45.41 -2.68
N PRO A 36 21.54 45.09 -1.73
CA PRO A 36 20.09 45.13 -1.97
C PRO A 36 19.40 46.27 -1.21
N THR A 37 18.72 47.14 -1.94
CA THR A 37 17.57 47.91 -1.44
C THR A 37 16.49 47.89 -2.51
N PHE A 38 15.42 47.13 -2.33
CA PHE A 38 14.08 47.50 -2.79
C PHE A 38 13.03 46.88 -1.86
N LEU A 39 12.35 47.78 -1.16
CA LEU A 39 11.09 47.62 -0.42
C LEU A 39 9.97 48.18 -1.33
N LEU A 40 8.73 47.74 -1.10
CA LEU A 40 7.46 48.00 -1.81
C LEU A 40 7.23 47.11 -3.04
N ASP A 41 6.04 46.64 -3.36
CA ASP A 41 4.70 46.59 -2.75
C ASP A 41 3.91 45.81 -3.81
N ASN A 42 3.30 44.69 -3.46
CA ASN A 42 2.28 44.08 -4.31
C ASN A 42 1.34 43.28 -3.41
N LEU A 43 0.25 43.96 -3.03
CA LEU A 43 -1.00 43.30 -2.68
C LEU A 43 -1.49 42.51 -3.91
N ASP A 44 -1.15 41.22 -3.97
CA ASP A 44 -1.84 40.27 -4.86
C ASP A 44 -2.80 39.39 -4.02
N PRO A 45 -4.12 39.44 -4.26
CA PRO A 45 -5.09 38.59 -3.60
C PRO A 45 -5.20 37.24 -4.30
N GLN A 46 -4.13 36.45 -4.32
CA GLN A 46 -4.18 35.02 -4.61
C GLN A 46 -3.52 34.27 -3.46
N ARG A 47 -4.23 34.20 -2.33
CA ARG A 47 -4.01 33.18 -1.29
C ARG A 47 -4.06 31.80 -1.97
N PRO A 48 -2.98 31.00 -1.98
CA PRO A 48 -3.16 29.57 -1.96
C PRO A 48 -3.64 29.21 -0.55
N THR A 49 -4.93 29.39 -0.27
CA THR A 49 -5.62 28.62 0.78
C THR A 49 -5.79 27.18 0.28
N SER A 50 -4.69 26.53 -0.06
CA SER A 50 -4.60 25.10 0.15
C SER A 50 -4.15 24.98 1.60
N VAL A 51 -5.12 24.99 2.51
CA VAL A 51 -4.94 24.44 3.85
C VAL A 51 -4.17 23.16 3.63
N GLY A 52 -2.91 23.16 4.07
CA GLY A 52 -2.04 22.00 3.93
C GLY A 52 -2.83 20.83 4.51
N ALA A 53 -3.29 19.94 3.64
CA ALA A 53 -3.60 18.59 4.03
C ALA A 53 -2.26 18.06 4.51
N ARG A 54 -1.98 18.32 5.79
CA ARG A 54 -0.85 17.80 6.54
C ARG A 54 -0.94 16.32 6.23
N ALA A 55 -0.05 15.85 5.36
CA ALA A 55 -0.06 14.48 4.91
C ALA A 55 0.12 13.66 6.18
N LEU A 56 -0.98 13.21 6.77
CA LEU A 56 -0.93 12.38 7.95
C LEU A 56 -0.09 11.20 7.51
N ALA A 57 1.02 10.97 8.22
CA ALA A 57 1.82 9.80 7.99
C ALA A 57 0.87 8.59 7.92
N PRO A 58 1.02 7.70 6.93
CA PRO A 58 0.11 6.58 6.77
C PRO A 58 0.05 5.81 8.08
N ALA A 59 -1.17 5.46 8.50
CA ALA A 59 -1.36 4.73 9.74
C ALA A 59 -0.51 3.44 9.71
N PRO A 60 0.06 3.01 10.86
CA PRO A 60 0.80 1.76 10.91
C PRO A 60 -0.09 0.60 10.44
N PRO A 61 0.46 -0.43 9.78
CA PRO A 61 -0.31 -1.48 9.09
C PRO A 61 -1.41 -2.13 9.94
N GLY A 62 -1.12 -2.44 11.20
CA GLY A 62 -2.11 -3.02 12.11
C GLY A 62 -3.28 -2.09 12.41
N ARG A 63 -3.04 -0.78 12.54
CA ARG A 63 -4.09 0.22 12.72
C ARG A 63 -4.94 0.38 11.46
N ALA A 64 -4.31 0.38 10.29
CA ALA A 64 -5.03 0.44 9.02
C ALA A 64 -5.96 -0.78 8.85
N LEU A 65 -5.48 -1.99 9.18
CA LEU A 65 -6.30 -3.21 9.17
C LEU A 65 -7.45 -3.17 10.18
N ALA A 66 -7.21 -2.69 11.40
CA ALA A 66 -8.27 -2.54 12.40
C ALA A 66 -9.38 -1.58 11.92
N LEU A 67 -9.01 -0.49 11.23
CA LEU A 67 -9.97 0.43 10.62
C LEU A 67 -10.75 -0.22 9.47
N ASP A 68 -10.07 -0.97 8.60
CA ASP A 68 -10.70 -1.72 7.51
C ASP A 68 -11.67 -2.78 8.04
N ALA A 69 -11.30 -3.51 9.10
CA ALA A 69 -12.14 -4.47 9.78
C ALA A 69 -13.39 -3.81 10.39
N ALA A 70 -13.23 -2.69 11.09
CA ALA A 70 -14.36 -1.93 11.63
C ALA A 70 -15.26 -1.36 10.53
N GLN A 71 -14.69 -0.94 9.40
CA GLN A 71 -15.46 -0.52 8.22
C GLN A 71 -16.22 -1.70 7.61
N LEU A 72 -15.59 -2.87 7.48
CA LEU A 72 -16.24 -4.07 6.97
C LEU A 72 -17.45 -4.46 7.81
N THR A 73 -17.31 -4.51 9.14
CA THR A 73 -18.43 -4.80 10.06
C THR A 73 -19.59 -3.84 9.84
N ARG A 74 -19.32 -2.52 9.76
CA ARG A 74 -20.36 -1.51 9.51
C ARG A 74 -21.06 -1.69 8.16
N LEU A 75 -20.31 -2.04 7.10
CA LEU A 75 -20.87 -2.27 5.77
C LEU A 75 -21.68 -3.58 5.69
N LEU A 76 -21.25 -4.62 6.40
CA LEU A 76 -22.00 -5.87 6.48
C LEU A 76 -23.32 -5.69 7.24
N GLN A 77 -23.37 -4.82 8.25
CA GLN A 77 -24.60 -4.46 8.96
C GLN A 77 -25.56 -3.60 8.11
N ARG A 78 -25.05 -2.83 7.15
CA ARG A 78 -25.85 -1.91 6.30
C ARG A 78 -26.04 -2.48 4.90
N VAL A 79 -27.09 -3.29 4.71
CA VAL A 79 -27.39 -3.95 3.41
C VAL A 79 -27.42 -2.96 2.24
N SER A 80 -28.07 -1.80 2.39
CA SER A 80 -28.17 -0.76 1.36
C SER A 80 -26.87 0.01 1.09
N GLY A 81 -25.86 -0.10 1.96
CA GLY A 81 -24.58 0.60 1.84
C GLY A 81 -23.47 -0.24 1.22
N ARG A 82 -23.75 -1.48 0.82
CA ARG A 82 -22.72 -2.39 0.28
C ARG A 82 -22.35 -1.98 -1.15
N PRO A 83 -21.05 -1.89 -1.48
CA PRO A 83 -20.62 -1.63 -2.85
C PRO A 83 -21.18 -2.67 -3.83
N GLY A 84 -21.81 -2.23 -4.92
CA GLY A 84 -22.48 -3.14 -5.86
C GLY A 84 -21.57 -4.23 -6.42
N ARG A 85 -20.28 -3.96 -6.61
CA ARG A 85 -19.34 -4.98 -7.10
C ARG A 85 -19.01 -6.10 -6.10
N TRP A 86 -19.40 -5.97 -4.83
CA TRP A 86 -19.15 -7.03 -3.85
C TRP A 86 -19.89 -8.32 -4.17
N SER A 87 -21.00 -8.24 -4.90
CA SER A 87 -21.75 -9.39 -5.40
C SER A 87 -21.23 -9.90 -6.76
N ALA A 88 -20.32 -9.18 -7.41
CA ALA A 88 -19.77 -9.60 -8.69
C ALA A 88 -19.03 -10.94 -8.53
N PRO A 89 -19.27 -11.95 -9.39
CA PRO A 89 -18.67 -13.28 -9.22
C PRO A 89 -17.15 -13.29 -9.18
N SER A 90 -16.50 -12.40 -9.95
CA SER A 90 -15.04 -12.23 -9.94
C SER A 90 -14.53 -11.75 -8.58
N PHE A 91 -15.19 -10.73 -8.03
CA PHE A 91 -14.84 -10.16 -6.73
C PHE A 91 -14.99 -11.18 -5.61
N VAL A 92 -16.10 -11.94 -5.62
CA VAL A 92 -16.34 -13.01 -4.65
C VAL A 92 -15.21 -14.03 -4.67
N ARG A 93 -14.84 -14.52 -5.86
CA ARG A 93 -13.74 -15.49 -6.02
C ARG A 93 -12.41 -14.93 -5.56
N GLU A 94 -12.13 -13.67 -5.86
CA GLU A 94 -10.87 -13.02 -5.46
C GLU A 94 -10.76 -12.88 -3.95
N VAL A 95 -11.83 -12.46 -3.26
CA VAL A 95 -11.87 -12.40 -1.79
C VAL A 95 -11.62 -13.77 -1.17
N ASP A 96 -12.33 -14.81 -1.62
CA ASP A 96 -12.20 -16.15 -1.06
C ASP A 96 -10.81 -16.76 -1.34
N LEU A 97 -10.25 -16.54 -2.53
CA LEU A 97 -8.90 -16.98 -2.90
C LEU A 97 -7.84 -16.33 -2.01
N VAL A 98 -7.84 -14.99 -1.89
CA VAL A 98 -6.87 -14.28 -1.06
C VAL A 98 -7.03 -14.71 0.40
N ARG A 99 -8.27 -14.81 0.90
CA ARG A 99 -8.53 -15.27 2.26
C ARG A 99 -8.01 -16.68 2.52
N SER A 100 -8.09 -17.59 1.54
CA SER A 100 -7.52 -18.93 1.65
C SER A 100 -6.00 -18.91 1.85
N HIS A 101 -5.29 -18.01 1.16
CA HIS A 101 -3.84 -17.82 1.31
C HIS A 101 -3.45 -17.21 2.66
N LEU A 102 -4.35 -16.44 3.28
CA LEU A 102 -4.12 -15.83 4.60
C LEU A 102 -4.42 -16.78 5.78
N ARG A 103 -5.10 -17.91 5.55
CA ARG A 103 -5.45 -18.88 6.61
C ARG A 103 -4.26 -19.37 7.46
N PRO A 104 -3.05 -19.57 6.92
CA PRO A 104 -1.91 -20.00 7.72
C PRO A 104 -1.46 -18.97 8.76
N ILE A 105 -1.76 -17.68 8.57
CA ILE A 105 -1.36 -16.60 9.49
C ILE A 105 -2.24 -16.66 10.75
N ARG A 106 -1.61 -16.79 11.93
CA ARG A 106 -2.30 -17.04 13.21
C ARG A 106 -2.31 -15.87 14.20
N SER A 107 -1.69 -14.75 13.88
CA SER A 107 -1.63 -13.59 14.77
C SER A 107 -1.88 -12.28 14.02
N HIS A 108 -2.45 -11.30 14.72
CA HIS A 108 -2.66 -9.96 14.18
C HIS A 108 -1.34 -9.30 13.77
N ALA A 109 -0.26 -9.51 14.53
CA ALA A 109 1.06 -8.96 14.23
C ALA A 109 1.62 -9.50 12.91
N SER A 110 1.57 -10.82 12.70
CA SER A 110 2.03 -11.43 11.45
C SER A 110 1.15 -11.04 10.26
N LEU A 111 -0.17 -10.88 10.46
CA LEU A 111 -1.10 -10.41 9.44
C LEU A 111 -0.80 -8.95 9.05
N ALA A 112 -0.57 -8.08 10.03
CA ALA A 112 -0.21 -6.69 9.82
C ALA A 112 1.14 -6.55 9.10
N ALA A 113 2.13 -7.40 9.42
CA ALA A 113 3.41 -7.41 8.72
C ALA A 113 3.26 -7.84 7.25
N SER A 114 2.42 -8.86 6.98
CA SER A 114 2.11 -9.28 5.61
C SER A 114 1.39 -8.19 4.82
N PHE A 115 0.36 -7.60 5.43
CA PHE A 115 -0.37 -6.48 4.85
C PHE A 115 0.54 -5.29 4.57
N GLY A 116 1.46 -4.96 5.48
CA GLY A 116 2.44 -3.90 5.29
C GLY A 116 3.22 -4.10 4.00
N ARG A 117 3.80 -5.27 3.79
CA ARG A 117 4.58 -5.59 2.57
C ARG A 117 3.77 -5.43 1.29
N GLU A 118 2.51 -5.88 1.27
CA GLU A 118 1.67 -5.78 0.07
C GLU A 118 1.08 -4.37 -0.13
N ALA A 119 0.69 -3.69 0.95
CA ALA A 119 0.07 -2.36 0.90
C ALA A 119 1.05 -1.28 0.42
N PHE A 120 2.36 -1.46 0.61
CA PHE A 120 3.37 -0.57 0.01
C PHE A 120 3.39 -0.60 -1.52
N HIS A 121 2.86 -1.66 -2.15
CA HIS A 121 2.75 -1.75 -3.61
C HIS A 121 1.46 -1.11 -4.15
N GLY A 122 0.50 -0.76 -3.29
CA GLY A 122 -0.75 -0.11 -3.67
C GLY A 122 -0.66 1.41 -3.65
N ARG A 123 -0.99 2.07 -4.77
CA ARG A 123 -1.11 3.54 -4.88
C ARG A 123 -2.21 4.16 -3.99
N ALA A 124 -3.03 3.36 -3.31
CA ALA A 124 -4.19 3.82 -2.57
C ALA A 124 -3.88 4.01 -1.09
N ALA A 125 -4.32 5.14 -0.52
CA ALA A 125 -4.10 5.46 0.89
C ALA A 125 -4.67 4.35 1.82
N PRO A 126 -3.86 3.82 2.75
CA PRO A 126 -4.34 2.92 3.80
C PRO A 126 -5.47 3.59 4.60
N GLY A 127 -6.52 2.84 4.94
CA GLY A 127 -7.69 3.35 5.65
C GLY A 127 -8.68 4.19 4.82
N SER A 128 -8.43 4.43 3.52
CA SER A 128 -9.41 5.09 2.64
C SER A 128 -10.66 4.21 2.44
N PRO A 129 -11.89 4.70 2.73
CA PRO A 129 -13.09 3.92 2.59
C PRO A 129 -13.38 3.47 1.16
N GLN A 130 -13.10 4.32 0.18
CA GLN A 130 -13.32 4.02 -1.23
C GLN A 130 -12.31 3.00 -1.75
N ALA A 131 -11.04 3.13 -1.34
CA ALA A 131 -9.99 2.17 -1.69
C ALA A 131 -10.23 0.80 -1.02
N PHE A 132 -10.64 0.78 0.24
CA PHE A 132 -11.06 -0.43 0.93
C PHE A 132 -12.26 -1.06 0.22
N ALA A 133 -13.32 -0.26 0.05
CA ALA A 133 -14.54 -0.69 -0.58
C ALA A 133 -14.21 -1.32 -1.92
N GLY A 134 -13.23 -0.76 -2.66
CA GLY A 134 -12.59 -1.06 -3.96
C GLY A 134 -11.72 -2.31 -4.10
N SER A 135 -11.19 -2.87 -3.01
CA SER A 135 -10.13 -3.88 -3.07
C SER A 135 -10.56 -5.21 -2.44
N ALA A 136 -10.53 -6.30 -3.22
CA ALA A 136 -10.81 -7.65 -2.73
C ALA A 136 -9.75 -8.09 -1.71
N VAL A 137 -8.49 -7.76 -1.98
CA VAL A 137 -7.35 -8.02 -1.09
C VAL A 137 -7.59 -7.38 0.28
N ARG A 138 -7.93 -6.07 0.33
CA ARG A 138 -8.18 -5.39 1.62
C ARG A 138 -9.38 -5.96 2.35
N VAL A 139 -10.45 -6.32 1.64
CA VAL A 139 -11.60 -7.02 2.24
C VAL A 139 -11.20 -8.37 2.83
N ALA A 140 -10.38 -9.16 2.13
CA ALA A 140 -9.90 -10.46 2.62
C ALA A 140 -9.00 -10.32 3.86
N TYR A 141 -8.09 -9.34 3.89
CA TYR A 141 -7.29 -9.03 5.07
C TYR A 141 -8.14 -8.56 6.25
N ALA A 142 -9.15 -7.73 6.02
CA ALA A 142 -10.09 -7.27 7.04
C ALA A 142 -10.94 -8.43 7.61
N LEU A 143 -11.40 -9.35 6.76
CA LEU A 143 -12.06 -10.59 7.20
C LEU A 143 -11.13 -11.40 8.09
N ARG A 144 -9.88 -11.62 7.64
CA ARG A 144 -8.92 -12.39 8.42
C ARG A 144 -8.60 -11.74 9.76
N TRP A 145 -8.54 -10.42 9.82
CA TRP A 145 -8.37 -9.67 11.05
C TRP A 145 -9.52 -9.95 12.04
N LEU A 146 -10.78 -9.92 11.57
CA LEU A 146 -11.95 -10.24 12.40
C LEU A 146 -11.94 -11.70 12.88
N GLU A 147 -11.58 -12.66 12.03
CA GLU A 147 -11.49 -14.08 12.43
C GLU A 147 -10.47 -14.32 13.54
N LEU A 148 -9.35 -13.59 13.52
CA LEU A 148 -8.35 -13.67 14.58
C LEU A 148 -8.81 -12.97 15.86
N THR A 149 -9.69 -11.97 15.76
CA THR A 149 -10.29 -11.30 16.94
C THR A 149 -11.39 -12.15 17.58
N ASP A 150 -12.22 -12.80 16.77
CA ASP A 150 -13.35 -13.62 17.25
C ASP A 150 -12.96 -15.09 17.52
N GLU A 151 -11.72 -15.46 17.21
CA GLU A 151 -11.21 -16.84 17.21
C GLU A 151 -12.09 -17.83 16.40
N ALA A 152 -12.83 -17.31 15.42
CA ALA A 152 -13.83 -18.05 14.66
C ALA A 152 -13.58 -17.94 13.16
N ILE A 153 -13.74 -19.05 12.45
CA ILE A 153 -13.73 -19.06 10.99
C ILE A 153 -15.09 -18.57 10.50
N ARG A 154 -15.09 -17.50 9.68
CA ARG A 154 -16.31 -16.95 9.11
C ARG A 154 -16.82 -17.78 7.90
N PRO A 155 -18.09 -17.67 7.51
CA PRO A 155 -18.61 -18.24 6.26
C PRO A 155 -17.85 -17.74 5.02
N VAL A 156 -18.03 -18.38 3.86
CA VAL A 156 -17.47 -17.86 2.59
C VAL A 156 -18.07 -16.51 2.23
N TRP A 157 -17.36 -15.71 1.43
CA TRP A 157 -17.75 -14.32 1.17
C TRP A 157 -19.17 -14.19 0.62
N ARG A 158 -19.57 -15.09 -0.29
CA ARG A 158 -20.92 -15.13 -0.86
C ARG A 158 -22.01 -15.24 0.22
N GLU A 159 -21.80 -16.10 1.21
CA GLU A 159 -22.76 -16.32 2.28
C GLU A 159 -22.83 -15.10 3.20
N LEU A 160 -21.68 -14.49 3.51
CA LEU A 160 -21.62 -13.26 4.31
C LEU A 160 -22.38 -12.08 3.70
N ILE A 161 -22.33 -11.93 2.37
CA ILE A 161 -23.06 -10.86 1.67
C ILE A 161 -24.48 -11.25 1.28
N ALA A 162 -24.83 -12.54 1.27
CA ALA A 162 -26.21 -12.99 1.07
C ALA A 162 -27.02 -12.87 2.37
N CYS A 163 -26.39 -13.16 3.51
CA CYS A 163 -27.01 -13.02 4.81
C CYS A 163 -27.15 -11.55 5.21
N ARG A 164 -28.29 -11.23 5.82
CA ARG A 164 -28.40 -10.08 6.72
C ARG A 164 -27.56 -10.43 7.94
N ALA A 165 -26.56 -9.61 8.28
CA ALA A 165 -25.89 -9.76 9.56
C ALA A 165 -26.97 -9.61 10.67
N PRO A 166 -27.06 -10.54 11.63
CA PRO A 166 -28.08 -10.49 12.68
C PRO A 166 -27.97 -9.21 13.52
#